data_AF-A0A2A2LF47-F1
#
_entry.id   AF-A0A2A2LF47-F1
#
_cell.length_a   1.000
_cell.length_b   1.000
_cell.length_c   1.000
_cell.angle_alpha   90.00
_cell.angle_beta   90.00
_cell.angle_gamma   90.00
#
_symmetry.space_group_name_H-M   'P 1'
#
loop_
_entity.id
_entity.type
_entity.pdbx_description
1 polymer ?
#
loop_
_entity_poly.entity_id
_entity_poly.type
_entity_poly.pdbx_seq_one_letter_code
_entity_poly.pdbx_strand_id
1 'polypeptide(L)'
;MKFLFVFNQTHLDFRIAEFLGICRIFDIEFDPGQLNTKEHVFILEFPDSSPVEKILSRSVIVKFACELLFEPTSLDNLFQIFEENADVQSYPEKTVYELSNTFTDLLSLAASKLVIGGCLSFWYPIVVQT
;
A
#
# COMPACT_ATOMS: atom_id res chain seq x y z
N MET A 1 -6.79 1.57 -17.33
CA MET A 1 -6.39 0.86 -16.10
C MET A 1 -7.00 1.57 -14.91
N LYS A 2 -7.45 0.83 -13.89
CA LYS A 2 -8.05 1.41 -12.68
C LYS A 2 -6.98 1.59 -11.62
N PHE A 3 -6.99 2.74 -10.98
CA PHE A 3 -6.09 3.06 -9.88
C PHE A 3 -6.89 3.49 -8.65
N LEU A 4 -6.53 2.88 -7.51
CA LEU A 4 -7.07 3.19 -6.20
C LEU A 4 -6.18 4.23 -5.53
N PHE A 5 -6.70 5.42 -5.28
CA PHE A 5 -6.02 6.48 -4.55
C PHE A 5 -6.52 6.51 -3.11
N VAL A 6 -5.60 6.36 -2.15
CA VAL A 6 -5.92 6.45 -0.72
C VAL A 6 -5.40 7.77 -0.17
N PHE A 7 -6.32 8.58 0.36
CA PHE A 7 -6.03 9.91 0.86
C PHE A 7 -5.98 9.95 2.39
N ASN A 8 -5.30 10.96 2.93
CA ASN A 8 -5.35 11.27 4.34
C ASN A 8 -6.76 11.73 4.78
N GLN A 9 -7.16 11.38 6.00
CA GLN A 9 -8.53 11.58 6.53
C GLN A 9 -8.72 12.94 7.22
N THR A 10 -7.65 13.71 7.43
CA THR A 10 -7.67 14.93 8.26
C THR A 10 -8.32 16.16 7.58
N HIS A 11 -8.24 16.26 6.24
CA HIS A 11 -8.67 17.45 5.49
C HIS A 11 -9.51 17.08 4.26
N LEU A 12 -10.76 16.68 4.48
CA LEU A 12 -11.66 16.22 3.42
C LEU A 12 -11.96 17.31 2.37
N ASP A 13 -12.19 18.55 2.82
CA ASP A 13 -12.58 19.67 1.95
C ASP A 13 -11.47 20.09 0.98
N PHE A 14 -10.21 19.94 1.39
CA PHE A 14 -9.05 20.32 0.59
C PHE A 14 -8.63 19.25 -0.41
N ARG A 15 -9.11 18.01 -0.22
CA ARG A 15 -8.66 16.86 -1.01
C ARG A 15 -8.94 17.04 -2.50
N ILE A 16 -10.19 17.34 -2.82
CA ILE A 16 -10.64 17.46 -4.20
C ILE A 16 -9.99 18.68 -4.85
N ALA A 17 -9.86 19.79 -4.12
CA ALA A 17 -9.26 21.01 -4.62
C ALA A 17 -7.78 20.84 -4.97
N GLU A 18 -6.98 20.22 -4.08
CA GLU A 18 -5.56 19.94 -4.36
C GLU A 18 -5.43 18.93 -5.49
N PHE A 19 -6.18 17.83 -5.46
CA PHE A 19 -6.13 16.81 -6.50
C PHE A 19 -6.44 17.41 -7.89
N LEU A 20 -7.52 18.19 -8.00
CA LEU A 20 -7.86 18.93 -9.23
C LEU A 20 -6.76 19.91 -9.63
N GLY A 21 -6.14 20.59 -8.66
CA GLY A 21 -5.02 21.50 -8.90
C GLY A 21 -3.82 20.80 -9.51
N ILE A 22 -3.44 19.63 -8.98
CA ILE A 22 -2.33 18.82 -9.48
C ILE A 22 -2.64 18.31 -10.89
N CYS A 23 -3.86 17.79 -11.12
CA CYS A 23 -4.26 17.35 -12.45
C CYS A 23 -4.19 18.49 -13.48
N ARG A 24 -4.60 19.71 -13.11
CA ARG A 24 -4.46 20.89 -13.98
C ARG A 24 -3.01 21.28 -14.27
N ILE A 25 -2.11 21.15 -13.28
CA ILE A 25 -0.68 21.47 -13.47
C ILE A 25 -0.02 20.54 -14.47
N PHE A 26 -0.42 19.27 -14.48
CA PHE A 26 0.16 18.25 -15.35
C PHE A 26 -0.66 17.96 -16.61
N ASP A 27 -1.73 18.72 -16.84
CA ASP A 27 -2.67 18.54 -17.95
C ASP A 27 -3.22 17.10 -18.02
N ILE A 28 -3.61 16.57 -16.86
CA ILE A 28 -4.15 15.22 -16.70
C ILE A 28 -5.66 15.27 -16.81
N GLU A 29 -6.19 14.66 -17.86
CA GLU A 29 -7.62 14.43 -18.02
C GLU A 29 -8.08 13.20 -17.22
N PHE A 30 -9.21 13.32 -16.55
CA PHE A 30 -9.89 12.23 -15.85
C PHE A 30 -11.39 12.52 -15.74
N ASP A 31 -12.22 11.50 -15.51
CA ASP A 31 -13.66 11.69 -15.35
C ASP A 31 -14.00 12.26 -13.96
N PRO A 32 -14.54 13.49 -13.86
CA PRO A 32 -14.91 14.09 -12.58
C PRO A 32 -16.01 13.34 -11.85
N GLY A 33 -16.82 12.54 -12.55
CA GLY A 33 -17.88 11.71 -11.97
C GLY A 33 -17.37 10.63 -11.02
N GLN A 34 -16.09 10.29 -11.09
CA GLN A 34 -15.44 9.29 -10.24
C GLN A 34 -14.99 9.84 -8.87
N LEU A 35 -15.07 11.17 -8.66
CA LEU A 35 -14.65 11.79 -7.41
C LEU A 35 -15.67 11.52 -6.30
N ASN A 36 -15.28 10.70 -5.33
CA ASN A 36 -16.09 10.44 -4.15
C ASN A 36 -15.93 11.58 -3.13
N THR A 37 -17.03 12.20 -2.70
CA THR A 37 -17.01 13.27 -1.68
C THR A 37 -17.13 12.76 -0.25
N LYS A 38 -17.47 11.48 -0.05
CA LYS A 38 -17.75 10.88 1.27
C LYS A 38 -16.59 10.04 1.79
N GLU A 39 -15.95 9.27 0.91
CA GLU A 39 -14.89 8.34 1.29
C GLU A 39 -13.50 8.94 1.12
N HIS A 40 -12.51 8.33 1.78
CA HIS A 40 -11.09 8.67 1.66
C HIS A 40 -10.35 7.96 0.54
N VAL A 41 -11.11 7.37 -0.37
CA VAL A 41 -10.61 6.48 -1.40
C VAL A 41 -11.29 6.80 -2.72
N PHE A 42 -10.51 7.08 -3.77
CA PHE A 42 -11.00 7.31 -5.12
C PHE A 42 -10.54 6.20 -6.05
N ILE A 43 -11.42 5.72 -6.92
CA ILE A 43 -11.07 4.82 -8.01
C ILE A 43 -11.14 5.65 -9.28
N LEU A 44 -10.00 5.80 -9.95
CA LEU A 44 -9.87 6.61 -11.16
C LEU A 44 -9.34 5.76 -12.30
N GLU A 45 -9.84 6.01 -13.50
CA GLU A 45 -9.38 5.33 -14.71
C GLU A 45 -8.39 6.19 -15.47
N PHE A 46 -7.20 5.62 -15.72
CA PHE A 46 -6.14 6.25 -16.51
C PHE A 46 -5.66 5.30 -17.61
N PRO A 47 -5.17 5.82 -18.75
CA PRO A 47 -4.63 4.98 -19.82
C PRO A 47 -3.32 4.29 -19.41
N ASP A 48 -2.48 4.95 -18.61
CA ASP A 48 -1.14 4.51 -18.20
C ASP A 48 -0.83 4.91 -16.73
N SER A 49 0.33 4.47 -16.22
CA SER A 49 0.81 4.81 -14.86
C SER A 49 1.46 6.19 -14.76
N SER A 50 1.88 6.82 -15.87
CA SER A 50 2.64 8.08 -15.78
C SER A 50 1.84 9.28 -15.23
N PRO A 51 0.52 9.42 -15.47
CA PRO A 51 -0.31 10.40 -14.76
C PRO A 51 -0.33 10.17 -13.25
N VAL A 52 -0.43 8.91 -12.82
CA VAL A 52 -0.46 8.53 -11.41
C VAL A 52 0.85 8.89 -10.72
N GLU A 53 1.98 8.59 -11.35
CA GLU A 53 3.31 8.94 -10.83
C GLU A 53 3.49 10.47 -10.69
N LYS A 54 3.03 11.24 -11.68
CA LYS A 54 3.06 12.71 -11.61
C LYS A 54 2.21 13.24 -10.46
N ILE A 55 1.02 12.68 -10.26
CA ILE A 55 0.14 13.06 -9.15
C ILE A 55 0.82 12.77 -7.82
N LEU A 56 1.35 11.55 -7.65
CA LEU A 56 2.04 11.14 -6.42
C LEU A 56 3.29 11.98 -6.15
N SER A 57 4.00 12.45 -7.18
CA SER A 57 5.20 13.27 -7.02
C SER A 57 4.94 14.64 -6.38
N ARG A 58 3.70 15.13 -6.40
CA ARG A 58 3.33 16.48 -5.92
C ARG A 58 2.25 16.49 -4.84
N SER A 59 1.56 15.37 -4.62
CA SER A 59 0.47 15.33 -3.66
C SER A 59 0.98 15.18 -2.23
N VAL A 60 0.43 15.99 -1.32
CA VAL A 60 0.66 15.88 0.13
C VAL A 60 -0.46 15.10 0.82
N ILE A 61 -1.66 15.14 0.25
CA ILE A 61 -2.87 14.47 0.77
C ILE A 61 -2.98 13.01 0.36
N VAL A 62 -2.41 12.59 -0.77
CA VAL A 62 -2.43 11.19 -1.20
C VAL A 62 -1.38 10.43 -0.40
N LYS A 63 -1.80 9.41 0.36
CA LYS A 63 -0.86 8.54 1.10
C LYS A 63 -0.16 7.57 0.15
N PHE A 64 -0.92 6.96 -0.75
CA PHE A 64 -0.43 6.09 -1.80
C PHE A 64 -1.52 5.91 -2.87
N ALA A 65 -1.10 5.45 -4.04
CA ALA A 65 -2.00 4.90 -5.05
C ALA A 65 -1.52 3.51 -5.46
N CYS A 66 -2.46 2.61 -5.74
CA CYS A 66 -2.17 1.28 -6.24
C CYS A 66 -3.01 0.97 -7.48
N GLU A 67 -2.44 0.16 -8.36
CA GLU A 67 -3.17 -0.40 -9.49
C GLU A 67 -4.21 -1.40 -8.96
N LEU A 68 -5.45 -1.21 -9.40
CA LEU A 68 -6.57 -2.06 -9.02
C LEU A 68 -6.68 -3.18 -10.06
N LEU A 69 -6.20 -4.36 -9.67
CA LEU A 69 -6.17 -5.54 -10.53
C LEU A 69 -7.57 -6.17 -10.66
N PHE A 70 -8.32 -6.21 -9.56
CA PHE A 70 -9.60 -6.91 -9.49
C PHE A 70 -10.61 -6.14 -8.62
N GLU A 71 -11.88 -6.11 -9.07
CA GLU A 71 -13.03 -5.61 -8.29
C GLU A 71 -14.03 -6.76 -8.09
N PRO A 72 -13.92 -7.54 -7.00
CA PRO A 72 -14.83 -8.64 -6.75
C PRO A 72 -16.18 -8.14 -6.26
N THR A 73 -17.26 -8.64 -6.86
CA THR A 73 -18.66 -8.33 -6.45
C THR A 73 -19.06 -9.08 -5.16
N SER A 74 -18.33 -10.13 -4.78
CA SER A 74 -18.52 -10.93 -3.57
C SER A 74 -17.18 -11.49 -3.08
N LEU A 75 -17.03 -11.69 -1.77
CA LEU A 75 -15.83 -12.24 -1.15
C LEU A 75 -15.52 -13.66 -1.65
N ASP A 76 -16.55 -14.47 -1.92
CA ASP A 76 -16.38 -15.83 -2.43
C ASP A 76 -15.79 -15.85 -3.85
N ASN A 77 -16.12 -14.85 -4.67
CA ASN A 77 -15.61 -14.72 -6.03
C ASN A 77 -14.16 -14.24 -6.07
N LEU A 78 -13.66 -13.65 -4.96
CA LEU A 78 -12.31 -13.12 -4.89
C LEU A 78 -11.29 -14.23 -5.09
N PHE A 79 -11.41 -15.34 -4.36
CA PHE A 79 -10.48 -16.47 -4.48
C PHE A 79 -10.42 -17.04 -5.89
N GLN A 80 -11.58 -17.20 -6.54
CA GLN A 80 -11.66 -17.70 -7.91
C GLN A 80 -10.96 -16.77 -8.91
N ILE A 81 -11.18 -15.46 -8.81
CA ILE A 81 -10.54 -14.46 -9.68
C ILE A 81 -9.01 -14.46 -9.48
N PHE A 82 -8.54 -14.64 -8.24
CA PHE A 82 -7.11 -14.72 -7.95
C PHE A 82 -6.47 -15.99 -8.55
N GLU A 83 -7.12 -17.15 -8.45
CA GLU A 83 -6.62 -18.40 -9.04
C GLU A 83 -6.55 -18.32 -10.57
N GLU A 84 -7.56 -17.72 -11.21
CA GLU A 84 -7.59 -17.52 -12.66
C GLU A 84 -6.49 -16.56 -13.16
N ASN A 85 -5.99 -15.67 -12.29
CA ASN A 85 -4.97 -14.66 -12.62
C ASN A 85 -3.65 -14.88 -11.86
N ALA A 86 -3.32 -16.13 -11.50
CA ALA A 86 -2.16 -16.48 -10.68
C ALA A 86 -0.77 -16.13 -11.29
N ASP A 87 -0.71 -15.67 -12.54
CA ASP A 87 0.51 -15.11 -13.16
C ASP A 87 0.85 -13.69 -12.68
N VAL A 88 -0.06 -13.03 -11.95
CA VAL A 88 0.23 -11.73 -11.33
C VAL A 88 1.16 -11.93 -10.14
N GLN A 89 2.26 -11.18 -10.12
CA GLN A 89 3.32 -11.22 -9.10
C GLN A 89 2.77 -11.36 -7.67
N SER A 90 2.78 -12.59 -7.16
CA SER A 90 2.33 -12.91 -5.81
C SER A 90 3.37 -12.44 -4.81
N TYR A 91 2.99 -11.51 -3.94
CA TYR A 91 3.76 -11.22 -2.74
C TYR A 91 3.47 -12.34 -1.73
N PRO A 92 4.50 -13.03 -1.21
CA PRO A 92 4.27 -14.11 -0.26
C PRO A 92 3.46 -13.57 0.92
N GLU A 93 2.53 -14.40 1.40
CA GLU A 93 1.78 -14.10 2.61
C GLU A 93 2.78 -13.77 3.73
N LYS A 94 2.38 -12.88 4.66
CA LYS A 94 3.13 -12.69 5.91
C LYS A 94 3.15 -14.03 6.63
N THR A 95 4.23 -14.80 6.43
CA THR A 95 4.46 -16.05 7.13
C THR A 95 4.25 -15.78 8.61
N VAL A 96 3.47 -16.63 9.29
CA VAL A 96 3.34 -16.57 10.75
C VAL A 96 4.72 -16.80 11.33
N TYR A 97 5.41 -15.72 11.64
CA TYR A 97 6.77 -15.77 12.13
C TYR A 97 6.68 -15.96 13.63
N GLU A 98 6.88 -17.20 14.07
CA GLU A 98 6.95 -17.49 15.49
C GLU A 98 8.15 -16.76 16.13
N LEU A 99 8.01 -16.46 17.43
CA LEU A 99 9.07 -15.85 18.23
C LEU A 99 10.38 -16.64 18.12
N SER A 100 10.28 -17.96 18.12
CA SER A 100 11.38 -18.92 18.00
C SER A 100 12.21 -18.67 16.73
N ASN A 101 11.54 -18.44 15.60
CA ASN A 101 12.18 -18.16 14.32
C ASN A 101 12.91 -16.82 14.35
N THR A 102 12.25 -15.77 14.88
CA THR A 102 12.87 -14.44 15.05
C THR A 102 14.16 -14.50 15.87
N PHE A 103 14.15 -15.26 16.97
CA PHE A 103 15.32 -15.43 17.83
C PHE A 103 16.47 -16.16 17.12
N THR A 104 16.14 -17.19 16.35
CA THR A 104 17.13 -17.97 15.58
C THR A 104 17.81 -17.12 14.50
N ASP A 105 17.05 -16.26 13.83
CA ASP A 105 17.60 -15.34 12.83
C ASP A 105 18.49 -14.28 13.45
N LEU A 106 18.08 -13.73 14.59
CA LEU A 106 18.90 -12.77 15.33
C LEU A 106 20.24 -13.39 15.76
N LEU A 107 20.24 -14.64 16.21
CA LEU A 107 21.46 -15.38 16.51
C LEU A 107 22.32 -15.66 15.27
N SER A 108 21.69 -16.02 14.16
CA SER A 108 22.39 -16.28 12.89
C SER A 108 23.01 -15.00 12.32
N LEU A 109 22.28 -13.88 12.39
CA LEU A 109 22.77 -12.55 12.05
C LEU A 109 23.95 -12.19 12.95
N ALA A 110 23.81 -12.41 14.26
CA ALA A 110 24.89 -12.14 15.21
C ALA A 110 26.15 -12.93 14.89
N ALA A 111 26.03 -14.24 14.67
CA ALA A 111 27.16 -15.10 14.33
C ALA A 111 27.88 -14.65 13.05
N SER A 112 27.14 -14.12 12.07
CA SER A 112 27.72 -13.68 10.80
C SER A 112 28.28 -12.25 10.81
N LYS A 113 27.77 -11.36 11.67
CA LYS A 113 28.10 -9.92 11.62
C LYS A 113 28.81 -9.38 12.86
N LEU A 114 28.79 -10.07 14.00
CA LEU A 114 29.50 -9.59 15.17
C LEU A 114 31.01 -9.77 15.05
N VAL A 115 31.73 -8.70 15.38
CA VAL A 115 33.16 -8.75 15.64
C VAL A 115 33.43 -9.42 16.99
N ILE A 116 34.65 -9.94 17.19
CA ILE A 116 35.08 -10.54 18.45
C ILE A 116 34.90 -9.52 19.58
N GLY A 117 34.11 -9.88 20.60
CA GLY A 117 33.76 -8.99 21.72
C GLY A 117 32.53 -8.10 21.51
N GLY A 118 31.84 -8.21 20.37
CA GLY A 118 30.55 -7.54 20.15
C GLY A 118 29.42 -8.14 20.99
N CYS A 119 28.33 -7.40 21.15
CA CYS A 119 27.09 -7.88 21.75
C CYS A 119 25.90 -7.56 20.85
N LEU A 120 24.91 -8.46 20.83
CA LEU A 120 23.62 -8.24 20.18
C LEU A 120 22.61 -7.79 21.24
N SER A 121 21.98 -6.63 21.03
CA SER A 121 20.86 -6.16 21.85
C SER A 121 19.62 -6.04 20.99
N PHE A 122 18.50 -6.56 21.47
CA PHE A 122 17.20 -6.43 20.82
C PHE A 122 16.11 -6.20 21.86
N TRP A 123 15.04 -5.52 21.45
CA TRP A 123 13.86 -5.28 22.27
C TRP A 123 12.71 -6.16 21.78
N TYR A 124 11.98 -6.74 22.73
CA TYR A 124 10.83 -7.57 22.42
C TYR A 124 9.61 -7.21 23.29
N PRO A 125 8.43 -6.93 22.70
CA PRO A 125 7.23 -6.65 23.46
C PRO A 125 6.62 -7.97 24.00
N ILE A 126 6.65 -8.17 25.31
CA ILE A 126 6.00 -9.31 25.97
C ILE A 126 4.60 -8.87 26.41
N VAL A 127 3.55 -9.47 25.84
CA VAL A 127 2.19 -9.29 26.34
C VAL A 127 1.99 -10.25 27.51
N VAL A 128 1.87 -9.70 28.72
CA VAL A 128 1.56 -10.50 29.92
C VAL A 128 0.04 -10.73 29.94
N GLN A 129 -0.39 -11.99 29.80
CA GLN A 129 -1.79 -12.35 30.03
C GLN A 129 -2.05 -12.31 31.54
N THR A 130 -3.00 -11.49 31.96
CA THR A 130 -3.42 -11.33 33.37
C THR A 130 -4.70 -12.10 33.63
#